data_AF-A0A661S445-F1
#
_entry.id   AF-A0A661S445-F1
#
_cell.length_a   1.000
_cell.length_b   1.000
_cell.length_c   1.000
_cell.angle_alpha   90.00
_cell.angle_beta   90.00
_cell.angle_gamma   90.00
#
_symmetry.space_group_name_H-M   'P 1'
#
loop_
_entity.id
_entity.type
_entity.pdbx_description
1 polymer ?
#
loop_
_entity_poly.entity_id
_entity_poly.type
_entity_poly.pdbx_seq_one_letter_code
_entity_poly.pdbx_strand_id
1 'polypeptide(L)' 'MAAKSGEQPTDSTDAAPGDIDGSGGAIDLKDAILALKVCAGLSPSGIRKEADINNDTRIGVEEAVYIFRNLATPIR' A
#
# COMPACT_ATOMS: atom_id res chain seq x y z
N MET A 1 38.03 -19.73 8.42
CA MET A 1 37.82 -19.06 7.12
C MET A 1 36.77 -19.87 6.39
N ALA A 2 35.56 -19.44 6.07
CA ALA A 2 35.05 -18.10 5.80
C ALA A 2 33.80 -17.77 6.63
N ALA A 3 33.53 -16.47 6.75
CA ALA A 3 32.42 -15.88 7.48
C ALA A 3 31.26 -15.50 6.54
N LYS A 4 30.08 -15.37 7.15
CA LYS A 4 28.91 -14.55 6.77
C LYS A 4 28.06 -15.00 5.57
N SER A 5 26.81 -15.34 5.89
CA SER A 5 25.62 -14.55 5.52
C SER A 5 24.54 -15.00 6.51
N GLY A 6 24.34 -14.31 7.63
CA GLY A 6 23.61 -13.06 7.63
C GLY A 6 22.12 -13.38 7.55
N GLU A 7 21.57 -14.01 8.61
CA GLU A 7 20.13 -14.04 8.85
C GLU A 7 19.71 -12.58 8.94
N GLN A 8 19.16 -12.02 7.85
CA GLN A 8 18.52 -10.72 7.95
C GLN A 8 17.38 -10.89 8.95
N PRO A 9 17.19 -9.95 9.90
CA PRO A 9 15.92 -9.87 10.58
C PRO A 9 14.89 -9.72 9.45
N THR A 10 13.94 -10.64 9.36
CA THR A 10 12.74 -10.47 8.55
C THR A 10 11.96 -9.33 9.22
N ASP A 11 12.41 -8.10 8.97
CA ASP A 11 11.71 -6.90 9.40
C ASP A 11 10.39 -6.94 8.67
N SER A 12 9.32 -7.21 9.43
CA SER A 12 7.94 -7.28 8.99
C SER A 12 7.52 -5.94 8.39
N THR A 13 7.99 -5.69 7.18
CA THR A 13 7.45 -4.73 6.22
C THR A 13 6.23 -5.37 5.58
N ASP A 14 5.29 -5.81 6.42
CA ASP A 14 4.00 -6.27 5.94
C ASP A 14 3.34 -5.07 5.28
N ALA A 15 3.29 -5.12 3.95
CA ALA A 15 2.49 -4.20 3.17
C ALA A 15 1.08 -4.22 3.77
N ALA A 16 0.67 -3.10 4.38
CA ALA A 16 -0.65 -3.03 4.97
C ALA A 16 -1.69 -2.96 3.84
N PRO A 17 -2.89 -3.53 4.04
CA PRO A 17 -4.00 -3.30 3.13
C PRO A 17 -4.18 -1.78 2.94
N GLY A 18 -4.14 -1.29 1.70
CA GLY A 18 -4.22 0.14 1.37
C GLY A 18 -2.89 0.93 1.35
N ASP A 19 -1.76 0.32 1.69
CA ASP A 19 -0.40 0.88 1.50
C ASP A 19 0.06 0.65 0.04
N ILE A 20 -0.35 1.53 -0.86
CA ILE A 20 -0.16 1.39 -2.31
C ILE A 20 1.27 1.65 -2.71
N ASP A 21 1.94 2.62 -2.07
CA ASP A 21 3.33 2.95 -2.37
C ASP A 21 4.33 2.05 -1.64
N GLY A 22 3.86 1.26 -0.67
CA GLY A 22 4.66 0.34 0.10
C GLY A 22 5.58 1.02 1.10
N SER A 23 5.10 2.11 1.71
CA SER A 23 5.78 2.93 2.72
C SER A 23 5.98 2.21 4.06
N GLY A 24 5.58 0.95 4.18
CA GLY A 24 5.83 0.13 5.38
C GLY A 24 4.65 0.16 6.33
N GLY A 25 3.44 0.12 5.77
CA GLY A 25 2.18 0.01 6.50
C GLY A 25 1.52 1.33 6.87
N ALA A 26 2.11 2.47 6.49
CA ALA A 26 1.51 3.78 6.71
C ALA A 26 0.53 4.12 5.59
N ILE A 27 -0.77 3.95 5.84
CA ILE A 27 -1.82 4.35 4.91
C ILE A 27 -1.99 5.87 4.97
N ASP A 28 -1.70 6.58 3.88
CA ASP A 28 -1.77 8.04 3.84
C ASP A 28 -2.45 8.63 2.58
N LEU A 29 -2.41 9.96 2.45
CA LEU A 29 -2.98 10.69 1.30
C LEU A 29 -2.25 10.39 -0.02
N LYS A 30 -0.98 10.00 0.02
CA LYS A 30 -0.21 9.63 -1.16
C LYS A 30 -0.76 8.34 -1.76
N ASP A 31 -1.10 7.35 -0.94
CA ASP A 31 -1.77 6.13 -1.39
C ASP A 31 -3.10 6.45 -2.07
N ALA A 32 -3.92 7.30 -1.45
CA ALA A 32 -5.20 7.73 -2.03
C ALA A 32 -5.00 8.37 -3.42
N ILE A 33 -3.99 9.22 -3.57
CA ILE A 33 -3.66 9.86 -4.86
C ILE A 33 -3.21 8.82 -5.90
N LEU A 34 -2.45 7.81 -5.51
CA LEU A 34 -2.04 6.73 -6.42
C LEU A 34 -3.25 5.93 -6.93
N ALA A 35 -4.17 5.56 -6.03
CA ALA A 35 -5.42 4.89 -6.42
C ALA A 35 -6.25 5.75 -7.40
N LEU A 36 -6.42 7.04 -7.12
CA LEU A 36 -7.16 7.95 -7.98
C LEU A 36 -6.50 8.16 -9.36
N LYS A 37 -5.16 8.18 -9.43
CA LYS A 37 -4.43 8.22 -10.71
C LYS A 37 -4.73 6.98 -11.54
N VAL A 38 -4.75 5.79 -10.93
CA VAL A 38 -5.13 4.55 -11.62
C VAL A 38 -6.57 4.62 -12.13
N CYS A 39 -7.50 5.09 -11.30
CA CYS A 39 -8.91 5.29 -11.69
C CYS A 39 -9.07 6.28 -12.85
N ALA A 40 -8.20 7.30 -12.93
CA ALA A 40 -8.16 8.27 -14.02
C ALA A 40 -7.52 7.73 -15.31
N GLY A 41 -7.13 6.45 -15.35
CA GLY A 41 -6.47 5.83 -16.50
C GLY A 41 -4.98 6.19 -16.63
N LEU A 42 -4.38 6.74 -15.58
CA LEU A 42 -2.93 6.99 -15.53
C LEU A 42 -2.20 5.74 -15.02
N SER A 43 -0.92 5.64 -15.34
CA SER A 43 -0.07 4.52 -14.91
C SER A 43 1.09 5.02 -14.02
N PRO A 44 0.83 5.36 -12.74
CA PRO A 44 1.89 5.78 -11.85
C PRO A 44 2.82 4.60 -11.51
N SER A 45 4.09 4.89 -11.28
CA SER A 45 5.08 3.90 -10.82
C SER A 45 4.96 3.64 -9.32
N GLY A 46 5.52 2.52 -8.86
CA GLY A 46 5.60 2.19 -7.44
C GLY A 46 4.30 1.68 -6.83
N ILE A 47 3.36 1.19 -7.63
CA ILE A 47 2.14 0.54 -7.14
C ILE A 47 2.48 -0.88 -6.68
N ARG A 48 2.10 -1.20 -5.45
CA ARG A 48 2.09 -2.56 -4.91
C ARG A 48 0.71 -3.18 -5.04
N LYS A 49 0.63 -4.37 -5.64
CA LYS A 49 -0.64 -5.09 -5.84
C LYS A 49 -1.15 -5.71 -4.55
N GLU A 50 -0.25 -5.89 -3.58
CA GLU A 50 -0.54 -6.36 -2.23
C GLU A 50 -1.48 -5.40 -1.47
N ALA A 51 -1.63 -4.17 -1.95
CA ALA A 51 -2.57 -3.18 -1.43
C ALA A 51 -4.03 -3.36 -1.90
N ASP A 52 -4.29 -4.29 -2.82
CA ASP A 52 -5.63 -4.67 -3.30
C ASP A 52 -6.50 -5.16 -2.12
N ILE A 53 -7.61 -4.47 -1.87
CA ILE A 53 -8.49 -4.71 -0.72
C ILE A 53 -9.55 -5.75 -1.05
N ASN A 54 -10.07 -5.76 -2.28
CA ASN A 54 -11.20 -6.59 -2.67
C ASN A 54 -10.78 -7.89 -3.39
N ASN A 55 -9.47 -8.08 -3.62
CA ASN A 55 -8.87 -9.18 -4.36
C ASN A 55 -9.37 -9.30 -5.82
N ASP A 56 -9.70 -8.16 -6.46
CA ASP A 56 -10.09 -8.12 -7.86
C ASP A 56 -8.89 -8.05 -8.83
N THR A 57 -7.67 -8.11 -8.29
CA THR A 57 -6.36 -8.03 -8.96
C THR A 57 -6.01 -6.64 -9.52
N ARG A 58 -6.75 -5.60 -9.09
CA ARG A 58 -6.61 -4.22 -9.56
C ARG A 58 -6.51 -3.28 -8.36
N ILE A 59 -6.03 -2.07 -8.63
CA ILE A 59 -6.18 -0.93 -7.73
C ILE A 59 -7.23 -0.03 -8.36
N GLY A 60 -8.29 0.27 -7.62
CA GLY A 60 -9.48 0.93 -8.11
C GLY A 60 -10.07 1.91 -7.12
N VAL A 61 -11.38 2.11 -7.25
CA VAL A 61 -12.14 3.03 -6.40
C VAL A 61 -12.27 2.45 -4.98
N GLU A 62 -12.29 1.13 -4.89
CA GLU A 62 -12.40 0.32 -3.69
C GLU A 62 -11.24 0.63 -2.73
N GLU A 63 -10.00 0.61 -3.23
CA GLU A 63 -8.82 0.97 -2.46
C GLU A 63 -8.86 2.44 -2.04
N ALA A 64 -9.25 3.36 -2.95
CA ALA A 64 -9.37 4.77 -2.62
C ALA A 64 -10.37 5.02 -1.47
N VAL A 65 -11.54 4.36 -1.52
CA VAL A 65 -12.57 4.45 -0.47
C VAL A 65 -12.08 3.85 0.85
N TYR A 66 -11.37 2.72 0.79
CA TYR A 66 -10.77 2.10 1.97
C TYR A 66 -9.75 3.04 2.64
N ILE A 67 -8.87 3.65 1.87
CA ILE A 67 -7.89 4.61 2.36
C ILE A 67 -8.58 5.82 3.00
N PHE A 68 -9.55 6.44 2.32
CA PHE A 68 -10.28 7.58 2.89
C PHE A 68 -11.02 7.23 4.18
N ARG A 69 -11.60 6.03 4.29
CA ARG A 69 -12.23 5.57 5.53
C ARG A 69 -11.22 5.50 6.67
N ASN A 70 -10.02 4.98 6.43
CA ASN A 70 -8.97 4.94 7.44
C ASN A 70 -8.56 6.35 7.87
N LEU A 71 -8.34 7.26 6.91
CA LEU A 71 -7.94 8.65 7.18
C LEU A 71 -9.03 9.47 7.88
N ALA A 72 -10.30 9.22 7.58
CA ALA A 72 -11.43 9.94 8.15
C ALA A 72 -11.86 9.40 9.52
N THR A 73 -11.23 8.33 10.04
CA THR A 73 -11.60 7.75 11.33
C THR A 73 -11.33 8.78 12.44
N PRO A 74 -12.37 9.26 13.16
CA PRO A 74 -12.18 10.23 14.22
C PRO A 74 -11.33 9.64 15.34
N ILE A 75 -10.35 10.41 15.82
CA ILE A 75 -9.63 10.09 17.05
C ILE A 75 -10.65 10.21 18.19
N ARG A 76 -11.02 9.08 18.81
CA ARG A 76 -11.97 9.03 19.93
C ARG A 76 -11.25 9.20 21.26
#